data_AF-A0ABD2GRC0-F1
#
_entry.id   AF-A0ABD2GRC0-F1
#
_cell.length_a   1.000
_cell.length_b   1.000
_cell.length_c   1.000
_cell.angle_alpha   90.00
_cell.angle_beta   90.00
_cell.angle_gamma   90.00
#
_symmetry.space_group_name_H-M   'P 1'
#
loop_
_entity.id
_entity.type
_entity.pdbx_description
1 polymer ?
#
loop_
_entity_poly.entity_id
_entity_poly.type
_entity_poly.pdbx_seq_one_letter_code
_entity_poly.pdbx_strand_id
1 'polypeptide(L)'
;MSLLGKLLYLGLITSCMCQKYDDQVMFLAGPMTKEQVQASVLDAFDCSHPIPPGSKQHFEYLQSRGVTHFKVPLSWVQLLPTGFPGHPQQSVVTCYQTLMKQLLEVGLQPLVVLHGSTVPDSLRSRYGGWENPELGDKVQIDQSTDFLTHT
;
A
#
# COMPACT_ATOMS: atom_id res chain seq x y z
N MET A 1 -25.94 -39.73 43.03
CA MET A 1 -24.63 -40.39 43.23
C MET A 1 -24.22 -41.02 41.91
N SER A 2 -23.06 -40.60 41.36
CA SER A 2 -22.32 -41.21 40.23
C SER A 2 -23.08 -41.36 38.89
N LEU A 3 -22.66 -40.81 37.76
CA LEU A 3 -21.31 -40.73 37.21
C LEU A 3 -21.10 -39.42 36.42
N LEU A 4 -20.39 -38.48 37.03
CA LEU A 4 -19.50 -37.59 36.29
C LEU A 4 -18.25 -38.39 35.91
N GLY A 5 -17.72 -38.14 34.71
CA GLY A 5 -16.32 -38.41 34.39
C GLY A 5 -16.07 -39.71 33.64
N LYS A 6 -16.19 -39.64 32.31
CA LYS A 6 -15.35 -40.33 31.29
C LYS A 6 -15.94 -40.10 29.90
N LEU A 7 -15.77 -38.88 29.39
CA LEU A 7 -15.80 -38.57 27.95
C LEU A 7 -14.97 -37.29 27.73
N LEU A 8 -13.83 -37.23 28.41
CA LEU A 8 -12.69 -36.43 27.96
C LEU A 8 -11.89 -37.33 27.01
N TYR A 9 -11.53 -36.78 25.87
CA TYR A 9 -10.56 -37.31 24.91
C TYR A 9 -11.06 -38.38 23.93
N LEU A 10 -11.55 -37.95 22.76
CA LEU A 10 -11.17 -38.47 21.42
C LEU A 10 -12.03 -37.78 20.36
N GLY A 11 -11.45 -36.80 19.67
CA GLY A 11 -12.12 -36.08 18.58
C GLY A 11 -11.25 -34.94 18.02
N LEU A 12 -9.96 -35.19 17.88
CA LEU A 12 -9.01 -34.34 17.19
C LEU A 12 -9.30 -34.39 15.67
N ILE A 13 -9.33 -33.20 15.06
CA ILE A 13 -9.06 -32.93 13.63
C ILE A 13 -10.20 -33.28 12.65
N THR A 14 -11.19 -32.40 12.52
CA THR A 14 -11.87 -32.21 11.22
C THR A 14 -12.04 -30.72 10.93
N SER A 15 -11.19 -30.25 10.02
CA SER A 15 -11.23 -29.02 9.24
C SER A 15 -11.47 -27.71 9.98
N CYS A 16 -10.37 -26.95 10.11
CA CYS A 16 -10.39 -25.50 9.99
C CYS A 16 -11.09 -25.13 8.68
N MET A 17 -12.40 -24.89 8.73
CA MET A 17 -13.06 -24.09 7.72
C MET A 17 -12.73 -22.65 8.08
N CYS A 18 -11.65 -22.12 7.49
CA CYS A 18 -11.47 -20.68 7.35
C CYS A 18 -12.69 -20.16 6.59
N GLN A 19 -13.71 -19.78 7.34
CA GLN A 19 -14.88 -19.12 6.82
C GLN A 19 -14.38 -17.83 6.19
N LYS A 20 -14.44 -17.77 4.86
CA LYS A 20 -14.22 -16.57 4.07
C LYS A 20 -15.30 -15.57 4.49
N TYR A 21 -14.98 -14.76 5.49
CA TYR A 21 -15.87 -13.75 6.05
C TYR A 21 -15.30 -12.39 5.66
N ASP A 22 -16.20 -11.62 5.04
CA ASP A 22 -16.08 -10.26 4.49
C ASP A 22 -15.08 -9.37 5.23
N ASP A 23 -14.40 -8.49 4.48
CA ASP A 23 -13.29 -7.61 4.88
C ASP A 23 -13.67 -6.63 6.01
N GLN A 24 -13.92 -7.16 7.21
CA GLN A 24 -14.06 -6.38 8.44
C GLN A 24 -12.66 -6.08 8.95
N VAL A 25 -12.10 -4.99 8.47
CA VAL A 25 -10.84 -4.43 8.95
C VAL A 25 -11.03 -4.01 10.42
N MET A 26 -10.65 -4.89 11.35
CA MET A 26 -10.64 -4.62 12.78
C MET A 26 -9.46 -3.71 13.12
N PHE A 27 -9.71 -2.41 13.29
CA PHE A 27 -8.78 -1.50 13.96
C PHE A 27 -9.11 -1.41 15.45
N LEU A 28 -8.08 -1.16 16.28
CA LEU A 28 -8.08 -1.19 17.75
C LEU A 28 -9.03 -0.17 18.43
N ALA A 29 -9.82 0.59 17.66
CA ALA A 29 -10.69 1.66 18.13
C ALA A 29 -12.09 1.59 17.49
N GLY A 30 -12.82 0.51 17.75
CA GLY A 30 -14.29 0.45 17.60
C GLY A 30 -14.87 0.53 16.18
N PRO A 31 -16.20 0.29 16.04
CA PRO A 31 -16.87 0.29 14.75
C PRO A 31 -17.20 1.72 14.32
N MET A 32 -16.58 2.17 13.21
CA MET A 32 -16.98 3.41 12.57
C MET A 32 -18.14 3.19 11.61
N THR A 33 -19.05 4.17 11.50
CA THR A 33 -20.11 4.15 10.51
C THR A 33 -19.51 4.15 9.10
N LYS A 34 -20.23 3.56 8.12
CA LYS A 34 -19.75 3.36 6.73
C LYS A 34 -19.17 4.63 6.09
N GLU A 35 -19.60 5.82 6.53
CA GLU A 35 -19.08 7.11 6.08
C GLU A 35 -17.61 7.37 6.44
N GLN A 36 -17.12 6.90 7.59
CA GLN A 36 -15.72 7.11 7.99
C GLN A 36 -14.78 6.05 7.40
N VAL A 37 -15.30 4.86 7.07
CA VAL A 37 -14.56 3.81 6.34
C VAL A 37 -14.18 4.31 4.95
N GLN A 38 -15.11 4.98 4.26
CA GLN A 38 -14.81 5.58 2.97
C GLN A 38 -13.74 6.67 3.06
N ALA A 39 -13.73 7.53 4.08
CA ALA A 39 -12.68 8.55 4.23
C ALA A 39 -11.28 7.96 4.51
N SER A 40 -11.19 6.76 5.11
CA SER A 40 -9.91 6.07 5.36
C SER A 40 -9.43 5.15 4.23
N VAL A 41 -10.37 4.74 3.36
CA VAL A 41 -10.12 3.83 2.22
C VAL A 41 -10.13 4.58 0.89
N LEU A 42 -10.59 5.84 0.85
CA LEU A 42 -10.48 6.73 -0.31
C LEU A 42 -9.01 7.04 -0.57
N ASP A 43 -8.46 6.16 -1.41
CA ASP A 43 -7.45 6.42 -2.42
C ASP A 43 -6.17 7.01 -1.85
N ALA A 44 -5.37 6.11 -1.26
CA ALA A 44 -3.96 6.36 -1.09
C ALA A 44 -3.43 6.79 -2.48
N PHE A 45 -3.07 8.07 -2.64
CA PHE A 45 -2.75 8.68 -3.92
C PHE A 45 -1.62 7.93 -4.61
N ASP A 46 -1.98 7.04 -5.54
CA ASP A 46 -1.06 6.12 -6.21
C ASP A 46 -0.74 6.57 -7.64
N CYS A 47 -1.19 7.75 -8.05
CA CYS A 47 -1.01 8.30 -9.40
C CYS A 47 -1.61 7.44 -10.53
N SER A 48 -2.51 6.50 -10.21
CA SER A 48 -3.39 5.85 -11.20
C SER A 48 -4.33 6.86 -11.87
N HIS A 49 -4.68 7.93 -11.13
CA HIS A 49 -5.51 9.03 -11.58
C HIS A 49 -4.81 10.36 -11.29
N PRO A 50 -5.14 11.44 -12.04
CA PRO A 50 -4.63 12.78 -11.75
C PRO A 50 -4.96 13.21 -10.32
N ILE A 51 -4.06 13.99 -9.72
CA ILE A 51 -4.27 14.57 -8.39
C ILE A 51 -5.54 15.45 -8.45
N PRO A 52 -6.55 15.21 -7.59
CA PRO A 52 -7.79 15.96 -7.59
C PRO A 52 -7.56 17.46 -7.36
N PRO A 53 -8.31 18.33 -8.04
CA PRO A 53 -8.31 19.75 -7.70
C PRO A 53 -8.82 19.90 -6.26
N GLY A 54 -8.07 20.59 -5.43
CA GLY A 54 -8.41 20.74 -4.01
C GLY A 54 -7.62 19.84 -3.05
N SER A 55 -6.70 19.00 -3.55
CA SER A 55 -5.84 18.14 -2.72
C SER A 55 -5.10 18.92 -1.63
N LYS A 56 -4.64 20.14 -1.93
CA LYS A 56 -3.91 21.00 -1.01
C LYS A 56 -4.74 21.37 0.23
N GLN A 57 -6.00 21.73 0.05
CA GLN A 57 -6.92 22.04 1.15
C GLN A 57 -7.14 20.84 2.07
N HIS A 58 -7.17 19.63 1.49
CA HIS A 58 -7.24 18.40 2.28
C HIS A 58 -5.97 18.20 3.11
N PHE A 59 -4.79 18.42 2.54
CA PHE A 59 -3.53 18.34 3.27
C PHE A 59 -3.43 19.39 4.38
N GLU A 60 -3.88 20.62 4.14
CA GLU A 60 -3.91 21.69 5.15
C GLU A 60 -4.84 21.32 6.31
N TYR A 61 -6.00 20.76 6.01
CA TYR A 61 -6.91 20.23 7.02
C TYR A 61 -6.22 19.14 7.87
N LEU A 62 -5.56 18.17 7.24
CA LEU A 62 -4.83 17.12 7.98
C LEU A 62 -3.72 17.70 8.86
N GLN A 63 -2.92 18.63 8.33
CA GLN A 63 -1.84 19.29 9.07
C GLN A 63 -2.39 20.06 10.28
N SER A 64 -3.53 20.77 10.13
CA SER A 64 -4.19 21.49 11.23
C SER A 64 -4.70 20.56 12.35
N ARG A 65 -4.88 19.27 12.06
CA ARG A 65 -5.24 18.23 13.05
C ARG A 65 -4.02 17.60 13.73
N GLY A 66 -2.81 18.06 13.43
CA GLY A 66 -1.57 17.53 14.00
C GLY A 66 -1.00 16.33 13.25
N VAL A 67 -1.48 16.02 12.04
CA VAL A 67 -0.83 15.02 11.17
C VAL A 67 0.52 15.57 10.73
N THR A 68 1.58 14.76 10.89
CA THR A 68 2.95 15.15 10.55
C THR A 68 3.48 14.47 9.29
N HIS A 69 3.00 13.25 9.01
CA HIS A 69 3.43 12.44 7.88
C HIS A 69 2.23 12.00 7.04
N PHE A 70 2.44 11.89 5.73
CA PHE A 70 1.43 11.41 4.79
C PHE A 70 1.97 10.21 4.03
N LYS A 71 1.22 9.10 4.03
CA LYS A 71 1.61 7.88 3.32
C LYS A 71 1.39 8.05 1.82
N VAL A 72 2.44 7.86 1.02
CA VAL A 72 2.38 7.89 -0.44
C VAL A 72 2.61 6.46 -0.95
N PRO A 73 1.56 5.74 -1.38
CA PRO A 73 1.75 4.43 -2.01
C PRO A 73 2.38 4.61 -3.39
N LEU A 74 3.50 3.94 -3.63
CA LEU A 74 4.20 3.98 -4.90
C LEU A 74 3.91 2.70 -5.68
N SER A 75 3.24 2.82 -6.81
CA SER A 75 2.91 1.70 -7.70
C SER A 75 4.09 1.36 -8.60
N TRP A 76 4.79 0.27 -8.30
CA TRP A 76 5.97 -0.17 -9.07
C TRP A 76 5.65 -0.33 -10.56
N VAL A 77 4.54 -1.00 -10.88
CA VAL A 77 4.17 -1.35 -12.26
C VAL A 77 3.87 -0.11 -13.11
N GLN A 78 3.30 0.93 -12.51
CA GLN A 78 3.02 2.18 -13.21
C GLN A 78 4.27 3.02 -13.40
N LEU A 79 5.14 3.03 -12.40
CA LEU A 79 6.35 3.84 -12.40
C LEU A 79 7.43 3.25 -13.30
N LEU A 80 7.62 1.92 -13.23
CA LEU A 80 8.61 1.14 -13.97
C LEU A 80 7.90 0.00 -14.73
N PRO A 81 7.24 0.30 -15.86
CA PRO A 81 6.50 -0.73 -16.63
C PRO A 81 7.42 -1.82 -17.19
N THR A 82 8.68 -1.46 -17.47
CA THR A 82 9.73 -2.41 -17.88
C THR A 82 10.39 -3.12 -16.69
N GLY A 83 10.14 -2.64 -15.47
CA GLY A 83 10.79 -3.09 -14.25
C GLY A 83 12.21 -2.57 -14.04
N PHE A 84 12.75 -1.76 -14.95
CA PHE A 84 14.11 -1.23 -14.86
C PHE A 84 14.12 0.30 -14.73
N PRO A 85 14.97 0.89 -13.88
CA PRO A 85 14.98 2.33 -13.58
C PRO A 85 15.39 3.22 -14.77
N GLY A 86 15.99 2.66 -15.83
CA GLY A 86 16.42 3.43 -17.00
C GLY A 86 15.28 3.94 -17.89
N HIS A 87 14.06 3.43 -17.74
CA HIS A 87 12.91 3.82 -18.55
C HIS A 87 11.65 4.00 -17.68
N PRO A 88 11.64 5.01 -16.79
CA PRO A 88 10.47 5.29 -15.96
C PRO A 88 9.35 5.93 -16.78
N GLN A 89 8.11 5.75 -16.35
CA GLN A 89 6.98 6.42 -16.96
C GLN A 89 6.91 7.89 -16.50
N GLN A 90 7.28 8.81 -17.38
CA GLN A 90 7.48 10.22 -17.02
C GLN A 90 6.20 10.92 -16.49
N SER A 91 5.02 10.54 -16.98
CA SER A 91 3.76 11.09 -16.49
C SER A 91 3.49 10.73 -15.03
N VAL A 92 3.82 9.50 -14.64
CA VAL A 92 3.65 8.99 -13.26
C VAL A 92 4.70 9.60 -12.34
N VAL A 93 5.95 9.73 -12.81
CA VAL A 93 7.03 10.45 -12.08
C VAL A 93 6.59 11.88 -11.77
N THR A 94 6.10 12.61 -12.78
CA THR A 94 5.63 14.00 -12.62
C THR A 94 4.47 14.08 -11.62
N CYS A 95 3.56 13.09 -11.61
CA CYS A 95 2.48 13.04 -10.65
C CYS A 95 2.99 12.90 -9.21
N TYR A 96 3.88 11.93 -8.93
CA TYR A 96 4.44 11.77 -7.59
C TYR A 96 5.27 12.99 -7.15
N GLN A 97 6.06 13.57 -8.05
CA GLN A 97 6.81 14.80 -7.77
C GLN A 97 5.88 15.95 -7.38
N THR A 98 4.76 16.11 -8.10
CA THR A 98 3.75 17.13 -7.80
C THR A 98 3.09 16.87 -6.45
N LEU A 99 2.72 15.63 -6.15
CA LEU A 99 2.13 15.23 -4.88
C LEU A 99 3.07 15.53 -3.70
N MET A 100 4.32 15.07 -3.79
CA MET A 100 5.32 15.29 -2.74
C MET A 100 5.57 16.78 -2.51
N LYS A 101 5.66 17.57 -3.59
CA LYS A 101 5.78 19.03 -3.49
C LYS A 101 4.59 19.65 -2.75
N GLN A 102 3.36 19.27 -3.08
CA GLN A 102 2.16 19.77 -2.40
C GLN A 102 2.16 19.42 -0.90
N LEU A 103 2.58 18.20 -0.55
CA LEU A 103 2.69 17.77 0.85
C LEU A 103 3.73 18.61 1.61
N LEU A 104 4.92 18.79 1.04
CA LEU A 104 5.99 19.57 1.64
C LEU A 104 5.64 21.05 1.78
N GLU A 105 4.95 21.64 0.80
CA GLU A 105 4.44 23.02 0.88
C GLU A 105 3.49 23.24 2.07
N VAL A 106 2.73 22.20 2.43
CA VAL A 106 1.83 22.21 3.59
C VAL A 106 2.56 21.81 4.88
N GLY A 107 3.81 21.34 4.80
CA GLY A 107 4.58 20.89 5.97
C GLY A 107 4.26 19.46 6.40
N LEU A 108 3.61 18.66 5.55
CA LEU A 108 3.48 17.22 5.74
C LEU A 108 4.69 16.49 5.16
N GLN A 109 5.29 15.59 5.93
CA GLN A 109 6.41 14.77 5.47
C GLN A 109 5.90 13.56 4.67
N PRO A 110 6.27 13.38 3.40
CA PRO A 110 5.86 12.21 2.62
C PRO A 110 6.59 10.95 3.13
N LEU A 111 5.82 9.92 3.45
CA LEU A 111 6.31 8.57 3.72
C LEU A 111 6.01 7.68 2.51
N VAL A 112 7.00 7.53 1.64
CA VAL A 112 6.88 6.71 0.44
C VAL A 112 6.88 5.24 0.83
N VAL A 113 5.84 4.51 0.40
CA VAL A 113 5.71 3.08 0.66
C VAL A 113 5.48 2.39 -0.66
N LEU A 114 6.34 1.45 -1.02
CA LEU A 114 6.12 0.61 -2.18
C LEU A 114 4.81 -0.18 -2.01
N HIS A 115 3.90 -0.04 -2.98
CA HIS A 115 2.58 -0.63 -2.93
C HIS A 115 2.30 -1.46 -4.19
N GLY A 116 1.65 -2.61 -4.00
CA GLY A 116 1.37 -3.57 -5.06
C GLY A 116 2.43 -4.68 -5.13
N SER A 117 2.00 -5.91 -4.86
CA SER A 117 2.81 -7.13 -4.94
C SER A 117 2.98 -7.64 -6.39
N THR A 118 2.58 -6.85 -7.39
CA THR A 118 2.58 -7.24 -8.79
C THR A 118 3.93 -6.99 -9.43
N VAL A 119 4.65 -8.08 -9.73
CA VAL A 119 5.84 -8.04 -10.59
C VAL A 119 5.38 -7.63 -12.01
N PRO A 120 5.96 -6.61 -12.66
CA PRO A 120 5.69 -6.31 -14.07
C PRO A 120 5.84 -7.54 -14.95
N ASP A 121 4.98 -7.70 -15.96
CA ASP A 121 5.01 -8.89 -16.83
C ASP A 121 6.36 -9.06 -17.56
N SER A 122 7.03 -7.95 -17.84
CA SER A 122 8.39 -7.90 -18.40
C SER A 122 9.41 -8.60 -17.50
N LEU A 123 9.34 -8.36 -16.19
CA LEU A 123 10.18 -9.03 -15.18
C LEU A 123 9.72 -10.46 -14.91
N ARG A 124 8.40 -10.71 -14.87
CA ARG A 124 7.86 -12.05 -14.68
C ARG A 124 8.26 -13.01 -15.81
N SER A 125 8.23 -12.52 -17.06
CA SER A 125 8.65 -13.31 -18.23
C SER A 125 10.15 -13.64 -18.19
N ARG A 126 10.98 -12.74 -17.66
CA ARG A 126 12.44 -12.94 -17.57
C ARG A 126 12.88 -13.76 -16.36
N TYR A 127 12.23 -13.57 -15.22
CA TYR A 127 12.69 -14.07 -13.93
C TYR A 127 11.71 -15.03 -13.25
N GLY A 128 10.50 -15.26 -13.77
CA GLY A 128 9.49 -16.15 -13.17
C GLY A 128 8.61 -15.47 -12.12
N GLY A 129 9.19 -14.59 -11.30
CA GLY A 129 8.47 -13.88 -10.25
C GLY A 129 9.35 -13.67 -9.02
N TRP A 130 8.72 -13.40 -7.87
CA TRP A 130 9.43 -13.18 -6.59
C TRP A 130 10.16 -14.42 -6.07
N GLU A 131 9.84 -15.61 -6.58
CA GLU A 131 10.53 -16.86 -6.26
C GLU A 131 11.96 -16.93 -6.80
N ASN A 132 12.32 -16.07 -7.75
CA ASN A 132 13.67 -16.00 -8.28
C ASN A 132 14.51 -15.00 -7.48
N PRO A 133 15.57 -15.45 -6.77
CA PRO A 133 16.39 -14.57 -5.95
C PRO A 133 17.09 -13.46 -6.76
N GLU A 134 17.37 -13.70 -8.05
CA GLU A 134 17.96 -12.67 -8.93
C GLU A 134 17.02 -11.48 -9.13
N LEU A 135 15.69 -11.68 -9.05
CA LEU A 135 14.74 -10.58 -9.14
C LEU A 135 14.85 -9.67 -7.93
N GLY A 136 15.00 -10.23 -6.72
CA GLY A 136 15.15 -9.47 -5.49
C GLY A 136 16.39 -8.58 -5.52
N ASP A 137 17.51 -9.10 -6.01
CA ASP A 137 18.77 -8.35 -6.13
C ASP A 137 18.70 -7.23 -7.18
N LYS A 138 17.82 -7.36 -8.18
CA LYS A 138 17.61 -6.33 -9.23
C LYS A 138 16.57 -5.29 -8.82
N VAL A 139 15.58 -5.69 -8.04
CA VAL A 139 14.48 -4.85 -7.56
C VAL A 139 14.89 -4.27 -6.20
N GLN A 140 15.94 -3.44 -6.20
CA GLN A 140 16.33 -2.69 -5.00
C GLN A 140 15.58 -1.36 -4.96
N ILE A 141 14.75 -1.18 -3.93
CA ILE A 141 13.85 -0.02 -3.79
C ILE A 141 14.62 1.31 -3.79
N ASP A 142 15.82 1.35 -3.22
CA ASP A 142 16.64 2.57 -3.15
C ASP A 142 16.88 3.17 -4.55
N GLN A 143 17.22 2.34 -5.55
CA GLN A 143 17.43 2.80 -6.92
C GLN A 143 16.16 3.33 -7.60
N SER A 144 15.00 2.91 -7.09
CA SER A 144 13.69 3.24 -7.66
C SER A 144 13.08 4.49 -7.06
N THR A 145 13.72 5.10 -6.07
CA THR A 145 13.30 6.38 -5.49
C THR A 145 14.26 7.52 -5.82
N ASP A 146 15.45 7.23 -6.35
CA ASP A 146 16.45 8.25 -6.71
C ASP A 146 15.95 9.29 -7.72
N PHE A 147 15.12 8.87 -8.67
CA PHE A 147 14.51 9.78 -9.66
C PHE A 147 13.38 10.65 -9.08
N LEU A 148 12.88 10.32 -7.88
CA LEU A 148 11.90 11.12 -7.16
C LEU A 148 12.56 12.19 -6.28
N THR A 149 13.85 12.01 -5.92
CA THR A 149 14.60 12.90 -5.01
C THR A 149 15.58 13.83 -5.71
N HIS A 150 15.98 13.55 -6.96
CA HIS A 150 16.79 14.46 -7.77
C HIS A 150 15.92 15.50 -8.46
N THR A 151 15.69 16.66 -7.84
CA THR A 151 15.29 17.90 -8.54
C THR A 151 15.80 19.13 -7.79
#